data_AF-A0A116KA42-F1
#
_entry.id   AF-A0A116KA42-F1
#
_cell.length_a   1.000
_cell.length_b   1.000
_cell.length_c   1.000
_cell.angle_alpha   90.00
_cell.angle_beta   90.00
_cell.angle_gamma   90.00
#
_symmetry.space_group_name_H-M   'P 1'
#
loop_
_entity.id
_entity.type
_entity.pdbx_description
1 polymer ?
#
loop_
_entity_poly.entity_id
_entity_poly.type
_entity_poly.pdbx_seq_one_letter_code
_entity_poly.pdbx_strand_id
1 'polypeptide(L)'
;MAKNKYSVGDIVLVKGRISEIDDSDEILDVEITTSENDFYINSGDIYSVVENKVTDPVKKPSHYQGRFGLEAIDVIKNFAACPEQEEGFYWGNTVKYLLRYHSKNGVEDLKKARQNLDWLIETLEKNND
;
A
#
# COMPACT_ATOMS: atom_id res chain seq x y z
N MET A 1 -14.75 41.09 0.39
CA MET A 1 -13.67 40.30 -0.23
C MET A 1 -14.15 38.86 -0.28
N ALA A 2 -14.11 38.21 -1.44
CA ALA A 2 -14.46 36.80 -1.54
C ALA A 2 -13.45 36.01 -0.69
N LYS A 3 -13.96 35.17 0.23
CA LYS A 3 -13.13 34.32 1.07
C LYS A 3 -12.74 33.11 0.23
N ASN A 4 -11.45 32.84 0.08
CA ASN A 4 -11.01 31.62 -0.61
C ASN A 4 -11.58 30.40 0.11
N LYS A 5 -12.16 29.46 -0.64
CA LYS A 5 -12.80 28.25 -0.12
C LYS A 5 -11.79 27.28 0.51
N TYR A 6 -10.53 27.36 0.08
CA TYR A 6 -9.42 26.52 0.54
C TYR A 6 -8.19 27.39 0.88
N SER A 7 -7.33 26.86 1.74
CA SER A 7 -6.10 27.48 2.24
C SER A 7 -4.86 26.68 1.81
N VAL A 8 -3.69 27.33 1.83
CA VAL A 8 -2.40 26.67 1.57
C VAL A 8 -2.20 25.57 2.62
N GLY A 9 -2.03 24.32 2.15
CA GLY A 9 -1.88 23.13 3.00
C GLY A 9 -3.12 22.24 3.08
N ASP A 10 -4.27 22.67 2.55
CA ASP A 10 -5.47 21.85 2.51
C ASP A 10 -5.30 20.65 1.57
N ILE A 11 -5.75 19.48 2.01
CA ILE A 11 -5.83 18.27 1.19
C ILE A 11 -7.22 18.22 0.54
N VAL A 12 -7.27 18.20 -0.79
CA VAL A 12 -8.52 18.12 -1.56
C VAL A 12 -8.63 16.79 -2.31
N LEU A 13 -9.81 16.18 -2.26
CA LEU A 13 -10.13 14.97 -3.01
C LEU A 13 -10.62 15.34 -4.40
N VAL A 14 -9.92 14.86 -5.43
CA VAL A 14 -10.24 15.08 -6.83
C VAL A 14 -10.67 13.75 -7.45
N LYS A 15 -11.73 13.77 -8.26
CA LYS A 15 -12.20 12.61 -9.02
C LYS A 15 -11.80 12.78 -10.48
N GLY A 16 -10.87 11.97 -10.95
CA GLY A 16 -10.54 11.86 -12.37
C GLY A 16 -11.39 10.80 -13.06
N ARG A 17 -11.56 10.94 -14.39
CA ARG A 17 -12.15 9.91 -15.26
C ARG A 17 -11.23 9.71 -16.47
N ILE A 18 -11.02 8.46 -16.86
CA ILE A 18 -10.36 8.12 -18.13
C ILE A 18 -11.39 8.39 -19.24
N SER A 19 -11.06 9.31 -20.14
CA SER A 19 -11.92 9.67 -21.28
C SER A 19 -11.66 8.80 -22.50
N GLU A 20 -10.40 8.39 -22.70
CA GLU A 20 -9.95 7.64 -23.87
C GLU A 20 -8.80 6.68 -23.51
N ILE A 21 -8.73 5.55 -24.22
CA ILE A 21 -7.62 4.59 -24.14
C ILE A 21 -7.31 4.20 -25.59
N ASP A 22 -6.12 4.54 -26.06
CA ASP A 22 -5.58 4.08 -27.33
C ASP A 22 -4.44 3.08 -27.06
N ASP A 23 -4.59 1.85 -27.58
CA ASP A 23 -3.61 0.77 -27.39
C ASP A 23 -2.24 1.07 -28.07
N SER A 24 -2.17 2.13 -28.89
CA SER A 24 -0.96 2.60 -29.58
C SER A 24 -0.25 3.76 -28.90
N ASP A 25 -0.91 4.46 -27.96
CA ASP A 25 -0.33 5.59 -27.24
C ASP A 25 0.04 5.22 -25.79
N GLU A 26 1.25 5.59 -25.37
CA GLU A 26 1.71 5.42 -23.98
C GLU A 26 1.10 6.47 -23.01
N ILE A 27 0.18 7.30 -23.50
CA ILE A 27 -0.32 8.49 -22.80
C ILE A 27 -1.79 8.29 -22.44
N LEU A 28 -2.09 8.40 -21.14
CA LEU A 28 -3.45 8.41 -20.62
C LEU A 28 -3.98 9.84 -20.54
N ASP A 29 -5.04 10.14 -21.30
CA ASP A 29 -5.76 11.40 -21.16
C ASP A 29 -6.67 11.35 -19.93
N VAL A 30 -6.36 12.18 -18.93
CA VAL A 30 -7.10 12.28 -17.67
C VAL A 30 -7.75 13.66 -17.58
N GLU A 31 -9.08 13.70 -17.60
CA GLU A 31 -9.84 14.92 -17.34
C GLU A 31 -10.12 15.06 -15.84
N ILE A 32 -9.76 16.22 -15.30
CA ILE A 32 -10.00 16.62 -13.90
C ILE A 32 -10.93 17.82 -13.89
N THR A 33 -12.13 17.63 -13.35
CA THR A 33 -13.11 18.71 -13.22
C THR A 33 -13.26 19.12 -11.76
N THR A 34 -13.19 20.43 -11.51
CA THR A 34 -13.61 21.01 -10.23
C THR A 34 -14.90 21.81 -10.41
N SER A 35 -15.56 22.15 -9.31
CA SER A 35 -16.83 22.91 -9.37
C SER A 35 -16.65 24.35 -9.88
N GLU A 36 -15.42 24.88 -9.90
CA GLU A 36 -15.13 26.23 -10.39
C GLU A 36 -13.73 26.25 -11.04
N ASN A 37 -13.72 26.29 -12.38
CA ASN A 37 -12.59 26.37 -13.33
C ASN A 37 -11.90 25.07 -13.78
N ASP A 38 -11.55 25.09 -15.06
CA ASP A 38 -10.72 24.10 -15.75
C ASP A 38 -9.30 24.17 -15.22
N PHE A 39 -8.85 23.11 -14.57
CA PHE A 39 -7.47 22.96 -14.11
C PHE A 39 -6.70 22.20 -15.19
N TYR A 40 -5.82 22.91 -15.91
CA TYR A 40 -4.96 22.31 -16.93
C TYR A 40 -3.67 21.79 -16.27
N ILE A 41 -3.47 20.48 -16.26
CA ILE A 41 -2.18 19.86 -15.95
C ILE A 41 -1.42 19.73 -17.27
N ASN A 42 -0.23 20.31 -17.37
CA ASN A 42 0.58 20.17 -18.59
C ASN A 42 1.26 18.79 -18.59
N SER A 43 1.56 18.23 -19.76
CA SER A 43 2.10 16.86 -19.87
C SER A 43 3.43 16.66 -19.11
N GLY A 44 4.21 17.73 -18.91
CA GLY A 44 5.42 17.71 -18.08
C GLY A 44 5.18 17.59 -16.56
N ASP A 45 3.96 17.86 -16.09
CA ASP A 45 3.55 17.72 -14.69
C ASP A 45 2.94 16.33 -14.39
N ILE A 46 2.66 15.55 -15.45
CA ILE A 46 2.14 14.18 -15.36
C ILE A 46 3.34 13.21 -15.39
N TYR A 47 3.85 12.86 -14.21
CA TYR A 47 4.65 11.65 -14.06
C TYR A 47 3.73 10.42 -14.05
N SER A 48 3.15 10.06 -15.20
CA SER A 48 2.57 8.73 -15.36
C SER A 48 3.72 7.75 -15.54
N VAL A 49 4.35 7.35 -14.43
CA VAL A 49 5.24 6.20 -14.47
C VAL A 49 4.34 4.98 -14.68
N VAL A 50 4.23 4.52 -15.93
CA VAL A 50 3.80 3.16 -16.22
C VAL A 50 4.93 2.27 -15.69
N GLU A 51 4.91 1.99 -14.39
CA GLU A 51 5.84 1.05 -13.79
C GLU A 51 5.51 -0.33 -14.35
N ASN A 52 6.25 -0.77 -15.37
CA ASN A 52 6.43 -2.17 -15.67
C ASN A 52 7.12 -2.80 -14.45
N LYS A 53 6.33 -3.19 -13.44
CA LYS A 53 6.82 -3.90 -12.25
C LYS A 53 7.28 -5.29 -12.64
N VAL A 54 8.51 -5.36 -13.13
CA VAL A 54 9.25 -6.62 -13.26
C VAL A 54 9.54 -7.09 -11.83
N THR A 55 8.70 -8.00 -11.33
CA THR A 55 8.90 -8.58 -10.00
C THR A 55 9.85 -9.76 -10.09
N ASP A 56 10.98 -9.67 -9.41
CA ASP A 56 11.86 -10.81 -9.19
C ASP A 56 11.17 -11.75 -8.17
N PRO A 57 10.85 -13.00 -8.54
CA PRO A 57 10.10 -13.91 -7.68
C PRO A 57 10.85 -14.30 -6.39
N VAL A 58 12.16 -14.04 -6.31
CA VAL A 58 13.00 -14.30 -5.15
C VAL A 58 13.27 -13.01 -4.38
N LYS A 59 13.76 -11.98 -5.06
CA LYS A 59 14.23 -10.75 -4.40
C LYS A 59 13.11 -9.76 -4.06
N LYS A 60 12.08 -9.68 -4.90
CA LYS A 60 10.95 -8.73 -4.75
C LYS A 60 9.63 -9.36 -5.19
N PRO A 61 9.14 -10.40 -4.50
CA PRO A 61 7.96 -11.12 -4.94
C PRO A 61 6.73 -10.21 -4.92
N SER A 62 5.93 -10.23 -5.99
CA SER A 62 4.73 -9.37 -6.14
C SER A 62 3.78 -9.44 -4.95
N HIS A 63 3.63 -10.62 -4.35
CA HIS A 63 2.73 -10.86 -3.22
C HIS A 63 3.21 -10.29 -1.88
N TYR A 64 4.41 -9.72 -1.81
CA TYR A 64 4.86 -8.96 -0.63
C TYR A 64 4.83 -7.45 -0.85
N GLN A 65 4.39 -6.97 -2.02
CA GLN A 65 4.39 -5.56 -2.36
C GLN A 65 2.98 -4.95 -2.24
N GLY A 66 2.89 -3.83 -1.53
CA GLY A 66 1.69 -3.01 -1.48
C GLY A 66 1.46 -2.21 -2.76
N ARG A 67 0.28 -1.57 -2.84
CA ARG A 67 -0.17 -0.75 -3.99
C ARG A 67 0.88 0.25 -4.48
N PHE A 68 1.66 0.83 -3.57
CA PHE A 68 2.67 1.84 -3.86
C PHE A 68 4.12 1.32 -3.73
N GLY A 69 4.33 0.00 -3.82
CA GLY A 69 5.67 -0.61 -3.81
C GLY A 69 6.29 -0.84 -2.43
N LEU A 70 5.63 -0.45 -1.34
CA LEU A 70 6.06 -0.80 0.02
C LEU A 70 6.12 -2.33 0.21
N GLU A 71 7.25 -2.87 0.65
CA GLU A 71 7.39 -4.31 0.88
C GLU A 71 6.97 -4.70 2.30
N ALA A 72 6.38 -5.89 2.47
CA ALA A 72 5.99 -6.42 3.78
C ALA A 72 7.18 -6.48 4.76
N ILE A 73 8.39 -6.74 4.24
CA ILE A 73 9.61 -6.76 5.04
C ILE A 73 9.98 -5.38 5.59
N ASP A 74 9.67 -4.30 4.87
CA ASP A 74 9.93 -2.93 5.33
C ASP A 74 9.04 -2.60 6.51
N VAL A 75 7.76 -2.99 6.47
CA VAL A 75 6.83 -2.85 7.60
C VAL A 75 7.34 -3.63 8.82
N ILE A 76 7.74 -4.89 8.63
CA ILE A 76 8.25 -5.74 9.72
C ILE A 76 9.50 -5.12 10.35
N LYS A 77 10.47 -4.69 9.54
CA LYS A 77 11.71 -4.09 10.05
C LYS A 77 11.49 -2.73 10.72
N ASN A 78 10.58 -1.91 10.19
CA ASN A 78 10.37 -0.55 10.69
C ASN A 78 9.70 -0.54 12.07
N PHE A 79 8.75 -1.44 12.30
CA PHE A 79 8.07 -1.51 13.60
C PHE A 79 8.81 -2.37 14.61
N ALA A 80 9.40 -3.49 14.19
CA ALA A 80 10.21 -4.40 15.02
C ALA A 80 9.66 -4.59 16.46
N ALA A 81 8.34 -4.78 16.58
CA ALA A 81 7.62 -4.56 17.84
C ALA A 81 8.02 -5.52 18.97
N CYS A 82 8.55 -6.69 18.61
CA CYS A 82 9.06 -7.71 19.52
C CYS A 82 10.47 -8.10 19.06
N PRO A 83 11.55 -7.52 19.60
CA PRO A 83 12.92 -7.83 19.18
C PRO A 83 13.41 -9.22 19.63
N GLU A 84 12.71 -9.86 20.57
CA GLU A 84 12.98 -11.21 21.04
C GLU A 84 12.78 -12.23 19.91
N GLN A 85 13.65 -13.24 19.82
CA GLN A 85 13.74 -14.10 18.63
C GLN A 85 12.43 -14.84 18.32
N GLU A 86 11.74 -15.35 19.34
CA GLU A 86 10.48 -16.10 19.18
C GLU A 86 9.29 -15.15 18.97
N GLU A 87 9.12 -14.15 19.83
CA GLU A 87 8.02 -13.17 19.73
C GLU A 87 8.09 -12.39 18.42
N GLY A 88 9.29 -11.96 18.01
CA GLY A 88 9.53 -11.29 16.74
C GLY A 88 9.22 -12.17 15.53
N PHE A 89 9.44 -13.49 15.63
CA PHE A 89 9.05 -14.44 14.59
C PHE A 89 7.52 -14.52 14.46
N TYR A 90 6.80 -14.64 15.58
CA TYR A 90 5.33 -14.68 15.58
C TYR A 90 4.72 -13.36 15.10
N TRP A 91 5.20 -12.23 15.60
CA TRP A 91 4.77 -10.90 15.17
C TRP A 91 5.03 -10.67 13.68
N GLY A 92 6.26 -10.95 13.23
CA GLY A 92 6.66 -10.77 11.83
C GLY A 92 5.84 -11.65 10.88
N ASN A 93 5.56 -12.90 11.26
CA ASN A 93 4.70 -13.78 10.47
C ASN A 93 3.25 -13.31 10.43
N THR A 94 2.71 -12.85 11.56
CA THR A 94 1.36 -12.29 11.63
C THR A 94 1.20 -11.14 10.63
N VAL A 95 2.08 -10.15 10.70
CA VAL A 95 2.07 -8.98 9.79
C VAL A 95 2.29 -9.42 8.33
N LYS A 96 3.26 -10.30 8.08
CA LYS A 96 3.54 -10.84 6.74
C LYS A 96 2.30 -11.43 6.09
N TYR A 97 1.55 -12.27 6.81
CA TYR A 97 0.37 -12.92 6.25
C TYR A 97 -0.81 -11.96 6.10
N LEU A 98 -0.98 -10.98 6.98
CA LEU A 98 -1.98 -9.90 6.84
C LEU A 98 -1.71 -9.00 5.62
N LEU A 99 -0.45 -8.77 5.27
CA LEU A 99 -0.11 -7.98 4.08
C LEU A 99 -0.17 -8.80 2.79
N ARG A 100 -0.01 -10.12 2.87
CA ARG A 100 0.07 -11.03 1.71
C ARG A 100 -1.27 -11.64 1.27
N TYR A 101 -2.25 -11.76 2.18
CA TYR A 101 -3.41 -12.64 1.93
C TYR A 101 -4.13 -12.35 0.60
N HIS A 102 -4.31 -11.07 0.26
CA HIS A 102 -5.06 -10.66 -0.93
C HIS A 102 -4.34 -10.96 -2.25
N SER A 103 -3.03 -11.27 -2.21
CA SER A 103 -2.17 -11.45 -3.38
C SER A 103 -1.57 -12.86 -3.49
N LYS A 104 -1.87 -13.78 -2.56
CA LYS A 104 -1.37 -15.16 -2.61
C LYS A 104 -2.41 -16.23 -2.27
N ASN A 105 -2.73 -16.43 -0.98
CA ASN A 105 -3.52 -17.59 -0.53
C ASN A 105 -4.87 -17.25 0.11
N GLY A 106 -5.30 -15.98 0.07
CA GLY A 106 -6.59 -15.54 0.63
C GLY A 106 -6.77 -15.94 2.09
N VAL A 107 -7.90 -16.59 2.39
CA VAL A 107 -8.28 -16.99 3.75
C VAL A 107 -7.24 -17.90 4.42
N GLU A 108 -6.48 -18.69 3.68
CA GLU A 108 -5.44 -19.55 4.26
C GLU A 108 -4.35 -18.72 4.95
N ASP A 109 -3.91 -17.63 4.32
CA ASP A 109 -2.93 -16.73 4.95
C ASP A 109 -3.53 -16.03 6.17
N LEU A 110 -4.83 -15.67 6.14
CA LEU A 110 -5.50 -15.13 7.33
C LEU A 110 -5.53 -16.14 8.50
N LYS A 111 -5.72 -17.43 8.21
CA LYS A 111 -5.64 -18.49 9.24
C LYS A 111 -4.23 -18.62 9.81
N LYS A 112 -3.19 -18.52 8.97
CA LYS A 112 -1.78 -18.52 9.41
C LYS A 112 -1.44 -17.29 10.24
N ALA A 113 -1.98 -16.12 9.86
CA ALA A 113 -1.84 -14.89 10.63
C ALA A 113 -2.42 -15.06 12.03
N ARG A 114 -3.65 -15.56 12.13
CA ARG A 114 -4.31 -15.85 13.41
C ARG A 114 -3.49 -16.80 14.28
N GLN A 115 -3.00 -17.90 13.73
CA GLN A 115 -2.20 -18.87 14.50
C GLN A 115 -0.91 -18.25 15.07
N ASN A 116 -0.20 -17.41 14.30
CA ASN A 116 0.99 -16.74 14.82
C ASN A 116 0.64 -15.66 15.84
N LEU A 117 -0.51 -15.00 15.69
CA LEU A 117 -1.01 -14.05 16.67
C LEU A 117 -1.37 -14.74 17.99
N ASP A 118 -2.03 -15.90 17.92
CA ASP A 118 -2.39 -16.70 19.09
C ASP A 118 -1.10 -17.11 19.86
N TRP A 119 -0.06 -17.60 19.17
CA TRP A 119 1.23 -17.92 19.80
C TRP A 119 1.91 -16.70 20.43
N LEU A 120 1.86 -15.54 19.78
CA LEU A 120 2.42 -14.31 20.34
C LEU A 120 1.70 -13.91 21.64
N ILE A 121 0.36 -13.97 21.65
CA ILE A 121 -0.45 -13.68 22.82
C ILE A 121 -0.11 -14.66 23.95
N GLU A 122 -0.10 -15.96 23.68
CA GLU A 122 0.23 -16.99 24.67
C GLU A 122 1.63 -16.79 25.29
N THR A 123 2.63 -16.42 24.49
CA THR A 123 4.00 -16.16 25.00
C THR A 123 4.03 -14.93 25.88
N LEU A 124 3.40 -13.82 25.46
CA LEU A 124 3.36 -12.59 26.23
C LEU A 124 2.57 -12.75 27.53
N GLU A 125 1.46 -13.50 27.53
CA GLU A 125 0.70 -13.81 28.74
C GLU A 125 1.55 -14.62 29.73
N LYS A 126 2.27 -15.65 29.28
CA LYS A 126 3.18 -16.45 30.13
C LYS A 126 4.35 -15.65 30.72
N ASN A 127 4.87 -14.67 29.97
CA ASN A 127 6.00 -13.86 30.43
C ASN A 127 5.58 -12.80 31.48
N ASN A 128 4.28 -12.53 31.60
CA ASN A 128 3.74 -11.57 32.57
C ASN A 128 3.26 -12.22 33.88
N ASP A 129 3.30 -13.56 33.98
CA ASP A 129 3.06 -14.35 35.20
C ASP A 129 4.38 -14.65 35.95
#